data_AF-A0A0X3T8H4-F1
#
_entry.id   AF-A0A0X3T8H4-F1
#
_cell.length_a   1.000
_cell.length_b   1.000
_cell.length_c   1.000
_cell.angle_alpha   90.00
_cell.angle_beta   90.00
_cell.angle_gamma   90.00
#
_symmetry.space_group_name_H-M   'P 1'
#
loop_
_entity.id
_entity.type
_entity.pdbx_description
1 polymer ?
#
loop_
_entity_poly.entity_id
_entity_poly.type
_entity_poly.pdbx_seq_one_letter_code
_entity_poly.pdbx_strand_id
1 'polypeptide(L)'
;MNELQWILLGFATLVIIGLLLLNQFKKKSKVGQPGSSVDEADKKTASSALNELGEAHIPVSQRTQARLAHEEDDPDALHPEDIPDSQLALDGLGPVPSPKTSENNEPPRKPKHLVIQDEELRSVHDEPRPKSVDDEPDFGIPKEAAPAPESKSTTEPDVSPQVFALIVMGTDDFPWPRVNQTLQGVGLVPNEKGIFVKKDTLGNEIIRVASLLEPGTFPIDEPTNDAHKTAGIVLILELPSTVKAPAVMHDMIMMARKISQRLNGRLYDQSRHLIKESDLQAMRDAAVAYESSAV
;
A
#
# COMPACT_ATOMS: atom_id res chain seq x y z
N MET A 1 30.24 52.55 -26.52
CA MET A 1 29.46 51.80 -25.51
C MET A 1 28.01 52.01 -25.86
N ASN A 2 27.26 50.94 -26.12
CA ASN A 2 26.14 51.01 -27.05
C ASN A 2 24.82 51.28 -26.31
N GLU A 3 23.94 52.08 -26.91
CA GLU A 3 22.64 52.48 -26.35
C GLU A 3 21.77 51.26 -25.95
N LEU A 4 21.90 50.18 -26.72
CA LEU A 4 21.23 48.89 -26.47
C LEU A 4 21.57 48.29 -25.09
N GLN A 5 22.77 48.54 -24.56
CA GLN A 5 23.21 48.06 -23.26
C GLN A 5 22.61 48.87 -22.10
N TRP A 6 22.36 50.17 -22.31
CA TRP A 6 21.65 51.03 -21.36
C TRP A 6 20.16 50.70 -21.29
N ILE A 7 19.53 50.43 -22.44
CA ILE A 7 18.13 49.97 -22.50
C ILE A 7 17.96 48.64 -21.74
N LEU A 8 18.88 47.70 -21.94
CA LEU A 8 18.84 46.39 -21.28
C LEU A 8 19.07 46.49 -19.76
N LEU A 9 19.97 47.37 -19.30
CA LEU A 9 20.16 47.68 -17.88
C LEU A 9 18.92 48.33 -17.25
N GLY A 10 18.28 49.26 -17.97
CA GLY A 10 17.03 49.90 -17.56
C GLY A 10 15.87 48.90 -17.42
N PHE A 11 15.74 47.97 -18.37
CA PHE A 11 14.71 46.93 -18.29
C PHE A 11 14.98 45.95 -17.13
N ALA A 12 16.22 45.52 -16.93
CA ALA A 12 16.60 44.62 -15.84
C ALA A 12 16.30 45.23 -14.45
N THR A 13 16.61 46.51 -14.25
CA THR A 13 16.28 47.22 -13.00
C THR A 13 14.78 47.38 -12.79
N LEU A 14 14.01 47.67 -13.85
CA LEU A 14 12.54 47.76 -13.78
C LEU A 14 11.89 46.42 -13.41
N VAL A 15 12.38 45.30 -13.97
CA VAL A 15 11.92 43.94 -13.63
C VAL A 15 12.21 43.61 -12.17
N ILE A 16 13.41 43.92 -11.66
CA ILE A 16 13.77 43.68 -10.25
C ILE A 16 12.89 44.49 -9.30
N ILE A 17 12.63 45.78 -9.61
CA ILE A 17 11.73 46.64 -8.83
C ILE A 17 10.29 46.10 -8.84
N GLY A 18 9.80 45.63 -9.99
CA GLY A 18 8.48 44.99 -10.12
C GLY A 18 8.35 43.72 -9.28
N LEU A 19 9.38 42.86 -9.30
CA LEU A 19 9.42 41.62 -8.50
C LEU A 19 9.44 41.91 -7.00
N LEU A 20 10.19 42.92 -6.56
CA LEU A 20 10.21 43.38 -5.17
C LEU A 20 8.87 43.97 -4.72
N LEU A 21 8.18 44.73 -5.58
CA LEU A 21 6.83 45.24 -5.31
C LEU A 21 5.80 44.11 -5.18
N LEU A 22 5.80 43.12 -6.08
CA LEU A 22 4.92 41.95 -5.97
C LEU A 22 5.18 41.13 -4.69
N ASN A 23 6.44 41.03 -4.25
CA ASN A 23 6.79 40.33 -3.01
C ASN A 23 6.34 41.10 -1.74
N GLN A 24 6.44 42.44 -1.75
CA GLN A 24 5.92 43.30 -0.67
C GLN A 24 4.38 43.18 -0.54
N PHE A 25 3.65 43.15 -1.66
CA PHE A 25 2.18 43.09 -1.64
C PHE A 25 1.61 41.77 -1.10
N LYS A 26 2.34 40.65 -1.19
CA LYS A 26 1.92 39.36 -0.60
C LYS A 26 2.07 39.27 0.93
N LYS A 27 2.72 40.24 1.59
CA LYS A 27 2.95 40.23 3.05
C LYS A 27 1.94 41.03 3.89
N LYS A 28 0.91 41.64 3.29
CA LYS A 28 0.02 42.59 3.98
C LYS A 28 -1.46 42.19 4.13
N SER A 29 -1.82 40.93 3.82
CA SER A 29 -3.18 40.40 4.04
C SER A 29 -3.26 39.43 5.23
N LYS A 30 -2.94 39.91 6.44
CA LYS A 30 -3.31 39.24 7.69
C LYS A 30 -3.60 40.25 8.81
N VAL A 31 -4.64 41.07 8.59
CA VAL A 31 -5.33 41.82 9.64
C VAL A 31 -6.68 41.13 9.85
N GLY A 32 -6.93 40.71 11.09
CA GLY A 32 -8.03 39.81 11.43
C GLY A 32 -7.96 39.44 12.91
N GLN A 33 -7.94 40.47 13.76
CA GLN A 33 -8.14 40.34 15.19
C GLN A 33 -9.49 41.01 15.50
N PRO A 34 -10.29 40.41 16.37
CA PRO A 34 -10.73 41.15 17.55
C PRO A 34 -10.24 40.44 18.81
N GLY A 35 -9.77 41.23 19.78
CA GLY A 35 -9.41 40.69 21.09
C GLY A 35 -10.63 40.59 21.99
N SER A 36 -10.62 39.58 22.85
CA SER A 36 -11.33 39.61 24.13
C SER A 36 -10.34 39.16 25.20
N SER A 37 -10.27 39.91 26.29
CA SER A 37 -9.54 39.53 27.50
C SER A 37 -10.01 38.14 27.97
N VAL A 38 -9.08 37.20 28.12
CA VAL A 38 -9.35 35.95 28.83
C VAL A 38 -9.03 36.22 30.29
N ASP A 39 -10.09 36.27 31.11
CA ASP A 39 -9.98 36.50 32.54
C ASP A 39 -9.20 35.37 33.24
N GLU A 40 -8.49 35.72 34.30
CA GLU A 40 -7.65 34.79 35.07
C GLU A 40 -8.46 33.69 35.81
N ALA A 41 -9.79 33.78 35.74
CA ALA A 41 -10.74 32.76 36.18
C ALA A 41 -10.77 31.52 35.25
N ASP A 42 -10.73 31.70 33.92
CA ASP A 42 -10.90 30.61 32.96
C ASP A 42 -9.72 29.63 32.94
N LYS A 43 -8.54 30.10 33.33
CA LYS A 43 -7.36 29.23 33.44
C LYS A 43 -7.48 28.26 34.61
N LYS A 44 -8.24 28.61 35.67
CA LYS A 44 -8.47 27.75 36.84
C LYS A 44 -9.55 26.70 36.57
N THR A 45 -10.62 27.05 35.88
CA THR A 45 -11.66 26.09 35.47
C THR A 45 -11.11 25.04 34.50
N ALA A 46 -10.29 25.43 33.53
CA ALA A 46 -9.61 24.51 32.64
C ALA A 46 -8.64 23.54 33.36
N SER A 47 -7.91 24.02 34.39
CA SER A 47 -7.04 23.14 35.18
C SER A 47 -7.81 22.21 36.12
N SER A 48 -8.95 22.63 36.68
CA SER A 48 -9.81 21.74 37.48
C SER A 48 -10.46 20.65 36.62
N ALA A 49 -10.94 20.98 35.42
CA ALA A 49 -11.54 20.01 34.50
C ALA A 49 -10.55 18.94 34.01
N LEU A 50 -9.25 19.25 33.93
CA LEU A 50 -8.20 18.26 33.64
C LEU A 50 -7.91 17.33 34.82
N ASN A 51 -8.16 17.78 36.06
CA ASN A 51 -7.94 16.98 37.26
C ASN A 51 -9.14 16.07 37.61
N GLU A 52 -10.35 16.38 37.11
CA GLU A 52 -11.54 15.51 37.21
C GLU A 52 -11.51 14.32 36.23
N LEU A 53 -10.65 14.32 35.21
CA LEU A 53 -10.49 13.18 34.30
C LEU A 53 -9.65 12.02 34.90
N GLY A 54 -9.26 12.12 36.17
CA GLY A 54 -8.51 11.08 36.90
C GLY A 54 -9.35 9.89 37.39
N GLU A 55 -10.67 10.04 37.49
CA GLU A 55 -11.55 8.92 37.87
C GLU A 55 -12.11 8.21 36.63
N ALA A 56 -11.63 6.99 36.41
CA ALA A 56 -12.10 6.12 35.33
C ALA A 56 -13.54 5.63 35.61
N HIS A 57 -14.53 6.43 35.23
CA HIS A 57 -15.96 6.18 35.49
C HIS A 57 -16.57 5.07 34.59
N ILE A 58 -15.78 4.08 34.20
CA ILE A 58 -16.23 2.83 33.57
C ILE A 58 -16.28 1.78 34.69
N PRO A 59 -17.46 1.29 35.09
CA PRO A 59 -17.53 0.23 36.09
C PRO A 59 -16.88 -1.04 35.53
N VAL A 60 -15.70 -1.38 36.07
CA VAL A 60 -15.00 -2.63 35.77
C VAL A 60 -15.94 -3.79 36.10
N SER A 61 -16.12 -4.72 35.14
CA SER A 61 -17.01 -5.86 35.35
C SER A 61 -16.60 -6.64 36.60
N GLN A 62 -17.58 -7.12 37.37
CA GLN A 62 -17.34 -7.96 38.56
C GLN A 62 -16.44 -9.17 38.25
N ARG A 63 -16.50 -9.70 37.01
CA ARG A 63 -15.60 -10.79 36.54
C ARG A 63 -14.13 -10.37 36.39
N THR A 64 -13.85 -9.10 36.13
CA THR A 64 -12.49 -8.57 36.03
C THR A 64 -11.94 -8.25 37.42
N GLN A 65 -12.76 -7.66 38.31
CA GLN A 65 -12.39 -7.49 39.72
C GLN A 65 -12.11 -8.84 40.40
N ALA A 66 -12.97 -9.84 40.20
CA ALA A 66 -12.78 -11.20 40.72
C ALA A 66 -11.57 -11.95 40.12
N ARG A 67 -10.91 -11.40 39.09
CA ARG A 67 -9.69 -11.95 38.50
C ARG A 67 -8.44 -11.28 39.07
N LEU A 68 -8.50 -9.96 39.26
CA LEU A 68 -7.44 -9.17 39.92
C LEU A 68 -7.32 -9.47 41.42
N ALA A 69 -8.44 -9.74 42.09
CA ALA A 69 -8.46 -10.10 43.51
C ALA A 69 -8.07 -11.57 43.80
N HIS A 70 -7.62 -12.32 42.79
CA HIS A 70 -7.35 -13.76 42.89
C HIS A 70 -5.87 -14.14 42.71
N GLU A 71 -4.97 -13.14 42.59
CA GLU A 71 -3.52 -13.33 42.43
C GLU A 71 -2.73 -13.28 43.76
N GLU A 72 -3.40 -13.09 44.91
CA GLU A 72 -2.73 -13.06 46.25
C GLU A 72 -2.92 -14.33 47.11
N ASP A 73 -3.66 -15.34 46.62
CA ASP A 73 -4.01 -16.57 47.38
C ASP A 73 -3.82 -17.86 46.56
N ASP A 74 -2.87 -17.88 45.62
CA ASP A 74 -2.44 -19.11 44.92
C ASP A 74 -1.07 -19.59 45.47
N PRO A 75 -1.00 -20.73 46.19
CA PRO A 75 0.23 -21.21 46.82
C PRO A 75 1.29 -21.72 45.82
N ASP A 76 0.98 -21.82 44.52
CA ASP A 76 1.93 -22.16 43.45
C ASP A 76 2.29 -20.95 42.54
N ALA A 77 1.87 -19.72 42.89
CA ALA A 77 2.28 -18.52 42.17
C ALA A 77 3.77 -18.19 42.40
N LEU A 78 4.61 -18.51 41.40
CA LEU A 78 6.04 -18.19 41.42
C LEU A 78 6.27 -16.67 41.53
N HIS A 79 6.83 -16.24 42.66
CA HIS A 79 7.25 -14.85 42.87
C HIS A 79 8.36 -14.47 41.86
N PRO A 80 8.35 -13.23 41.32
CA PRO A 80 9.39 -12.77 40.38
C PRO A 80 10.83 -12.74 40.94
N GLU A 81 11.01 -12.90 42.25
CA GLU A 81 12.31 -12.87 42.94
C GLU A 81 13.02 -14.25 42.94
N ASP A 82 12.34 -15.34 42.59
CA ASP A 82 12.87 -16.72 42.67
C ASP A 82 13.41 -17.27 41.34
N ILE A 83 13.63 -16.42 40.32
CA ILE A 83 14.24 -16.83 39.05
C ILE A 83 15.77 -16.75 39.18
N PRO A 84 16.52 -17.88 39.22
CA PRO A 84 17.97 -17.81 39.19
C PRO A 84 18.47 -17.31 37.82
N ASP A 85 19.37 -16.32 37.83
CA ASP A 85 19.97 -15.64 36.65
C ASP A 85 20.61 -16.56 35.58
N SER A 86 20.72 -17.86 35.85
CA SER A 86 21.36 -18.89 35.01
C SER A 86 20.69 -19.16 33.66
N GLN A 87 19.50 -18.60 33.37
CA GLN A 87 18.78 -18.83 32.10
C GLN A 87 18.80 -17.65 31.11
N LEU A 88 19.46 -16.53 31.42
CA LEU A 88 19.71 -15.44 30.46
C LEU A 88 21.03 -15.61 29.68
N ALA A 89 21.42 -16.87 29.42
CA ALA A 89 22.58 -17.22 28.60
C ALA A 89 22.17 -17.63 27.17
N LEU A 90 22.25 -16.66 26.26
CA LEU A 90 22.22 -16.88 24.81
C LEU A 90 23.53 -17.55 24.37
N ASP A 91 23.60 -18.89 24.31
CA ASP A 91 24.71 -19.57 23.64
C ASP A 91 24.45 -21.05 23.26
N GLY A 92 25.14 -21.53 22.22
CA GLY A 92 25.42 -22.96 22.02
C GLY A 92 24.39 -23.85 21.29
N LEU A 93 24.62 -24.10 20.00
CA LEU A 93 24.02 -25.23 19.27
C LEU A 93 24.49 -26.58 19.85
N GLY A 94 23.56 -27.46 20.22
CA GLY A 94 23.84 -28.83 20.71
C GLY A 94 22.72 -29.82 20.34
N PRO A 95 23.00 -31.13 20.22
CA PRO A 95 22.10 -32.08 19.55
C PRO A 95 20.92 -32.54 20.42
N VAL A 96 19.76 -32.71 19.77
CA VAL A 96 18.48 -33.10 20.40
C VAL A 96 18.49 -34.57 20.84
N PRO A 97 18.22 -34.89 22.13
CA PRO A 97 17.97 -36.26 22.58
C PRO A 97 16.49 -36.64 22.39
N SER A 98 16.23 -37.86 21.90
CA SER A 98 14.87 -38.42 21.77
C SER A 98 14.41 -39.08 23.08
N PRO A 99 13.22 -38.77 23.64
CA PRO A 99 12.66 -39.51 24.77
C PRO A 99 11.99 -40.82 24.33
N LYS A 100 12.09 -41.85 25.18
CA LYS A 100 11.40 -43.14 25.02
C LYS A 100 10.04 -43.17 25.70
N THR A 101 9.21 -44.12 25.27
CA THR A 101 7.82 -44.41 25.67
C THR A 101 7.60 -44.77 27.15
N SER A 102 6.46 -44.32 27.69
CA SER A 102 5.63 -44.99 28.70
C SER A 102 4.20 -44.45 28.52
N GLU A 103 3.21 -45.23 28.05
CA GLU A 103 2.20 -45.93 28.88
C GLU A 103 1.86 -45.20 30.20
N ASN A 104 0.60 -44.84 30.55
CA ASN A 104 -0.72 -44.98 29.91
C ASN A 104 -1.71 -44.02 30.66
N ASN A 105 -3.02 -43.77 30.38
CA ASN A 105 -4.03 -44.34 29.47
C ASN A 105 -5.24 -43.34 29.32
N GLU A 106 -5.62 -42.87 28.12
CA GLU A 106 -6.96 -42.28 27.81
C GLU A 106 -7.20 -42.24 26.26
N PRO A 107 -8.45 -42.24 25.76
CA PRO A 107 -8.71 -42.59 24.35
C PRO A 107 -8.51 -41.42 23.37
N PRO A 108 -7.90 -41.65 22.19
CA PRO A 108 -7.64 -40.60 21.22
C PRO A 108 -8.94 -40.11 20.55
N ARG A 109 -9.19 -38.79 20.65
CA ARG A 109 -10.26 -38.11 19.92
C ARG A 109 -9.95 -38.11 18.42
N LYS A 110 -10.65 -38.94 17.66
CA LYS A 110 -10.52 -39.04 16.20
C LYS A 110 -11.02 -37.75 15.53
N PRO A 111 -10.25 -37.09 14.64
CA PRO A 111 -10.78 -36.03 13.80
C PRO A 111 -11.81 -36.62 12.83
N LYS A 112 -13.05 -36.12 12.86
CA LYS A 112 -14.09 -36.51 11.89
C LYS A 112 -13.84 -35.81 10.56
N HIS A 113 -13.07 -36.43 9.67
CA HIS A 113 -13.02 -36.03 8.28
C HIS A 113 -14.29 -36.56 7.58
N LEU A 114 -15.23 -35.66 7.27
CA LEU A 114 -16.46 -36.01 6.57
C LEU A 114 -16.18 -36.07 5.07
N VAL A 115 -15.80 -37.25 4.57
CA VAL A 115 -15.71 -37.49 3.13
C VAL A 115 -17.13 -37.64 2.58
N ILE A 116 -17.58 -36.65 1.82
CA ILE A 116 -18.78 -36.78 1.00
C ILE A 116 -18.38 -37.64 -0.21
N GLN A 117 -18.75 -38.92 -0.18
CA GLN A 117 -18.68 -39.80 -1.34
C GLN A 117 -19.99 -39.64 -2.10
N ASP A 118 -19.94 -38.96 -3.23
CA ASP A 118 -21.07 -38.84 -4.15
C ASP A 118 -20.97 -39.95 -5.20
N GLU A 119 -21.92 -40.89 -5.18
CA GLU A 119 -21.79 -42.21 -5.81
C GLU A 119 -22.42 -42.28 -7.22
N GLU A 120 -22.67 -41.12 -7.87
CA GLU A 120 -23.27 -41.04 -9.21
C GLU A 120 -22.43 -40.34 -10.30
N LEU A 121 -21.13 -40.09 -10.08
CA LEU A 121 -20.22 -39.62 -11.15
C LEU A 121 -19.70 -40.78 -12.02
N ARG A 122 -20.54 -41.23 -12.96
CA ARG A 122 -20.17 -42.25 -13.97
C ARG A 122 -19.13 -41.71 -14.96
N SER A 123 -18.04 -42.45 -15.13
CA SER A 123 -17.06 -42.21 -16.19
C SER A 123 -17.67 -42.44 -17.58
N VAL A 124 -17.63 -41.42 -18.45
CA VAL A 124 -18.07 -41.53 -19.86
C VAL A 124 -17.01 -42.29 -20.66
N HIS A 125 -16.99 -43.62 -20.51
CA HIS A 125 -16.12 -44.51 -21.27
C HIS A 125 -16.65 -45.96 -21.35
N ASP A 126 -17.91 -46.13 -21.76
CA ASP A 126 -18.28 -47.26 -22.63
C ASP A 126 -19.62 -46.97 -23.34
N GLU A 127 -19.59 -46.81 -24.67
CA GLU A 127 -20.79 -46.89 -25.50
C GLU A 127 -20.50 -47.73 -26.75
N PRO A 128 -21.32 -48.75 -27.06
CA PRO A 128 -21.06 -49.68 -28.15
C PRO A 128 -21.38 -49.04 -29.51
N ARG A 129 -20.38 -49.01 -30.41
CA ARG A 129 -20.49 -48.44 -31.75
C ARG A 129 -21.62 -49.11 -32.58
N PRO A 130 -22.61 -48.37 -33.10
CA PRO A 130 -23.47 -48.85 -34.18
C PRO A 130 -22.70 -48.86 -35.51
N LYS A 131 -23.18 -49.67 -36.46
CA LYS A 131 -22.51 -49.95 -37.74
C LYS A 131 -22.83 -48.88 -38.79
N SER A 132 -21.90 -48.74 -39.75
CA SER A 132 -22.02 -47.93 -40.96
C SER A 132 -23.27 -48.23 -41.78
N VAL A 133 -23.96 -47.18 -42.21
CA VAL A 133 -24.81 -47.16 -43.41
C VAL A 133 -24.56 -45.81 -44.10
N ASP A 134 -24.03 -45.86 -45.32
CA ASP A 134 -23.95 -44.71 -46.22
C ASP A 134 -25.33 -44.47 -46.84
N ASP A 135 -25.84 -43.23 -46.82
CA ASP A 135 -26.70 -42.66 -47.86
C ASP A 135 -26.83 -41.13 -47.64
N GLU A 136 -26.73 -40.36 -48.72
CA GLU A 136 -26.53 -38.90 -48.74
C GLU A 136 -27.87 -38.12 -48.75
N PRO A 137 -27.90 -36.80 -48.46
CA PRO A 137 -27.78 -35.87 -49.60
C PRO A 137 -27.03 -34.55 -49.33
N ASP A 138 -26.30 -34.10 -50.35
CA ASP A 138 -25.73 -32.75 -50.53
C ASP A 138 -26.76 -31.62 -50.30
N PHE A 139 -26.44 -30.74 -49.34
CA PHE A 139 -27.11 -29.45 -49.12
C PHE A 139 -26.14 -28.27 -49.34
N GLY A 140 -25.61 -28.16 -50.56
CA GLY A 140 -25.37 -26.89 -51.26
C GLY A 140 -24.53 -25.85 -50.52
N ILE A 141 -23.21 -26.02 -50.58
CA ILE A 141 -22.22 -25.06 -50.07
C ILE A 141 -22.32 -23.71 -50.83
N PRO A 142 -22.57 -22.56 -50.16
CA PRO A 142 -22.29 -21.26 -50.74
C PRO A 142 -20.77 -21.07 -50.82
N LYS A 143 -20.23 -21.16 -52.04
CA LYS A 143 -18.82 -20.96 -52.31
C LYS A 143 -18.51 -19.46 -52.41
N GLU A 144 -18.14 -18.85 -51.29
CA GLU A 144 -17.05 -17.88 -51.07
C GLU A 144 -17.22 -17.24 -49.67
N ALA A 145 -16.17 -16.81 -48.96
CA ALA A 145 -14.74 -16.72 -49.31
C ALA A 145 -13.85 -17.01 -48.08
N ALA A 146 -12.55 -17.23 -48.31
CA ALA A 146 -11.51 -17.30 -47.28
C ALA A 146 -10.42 -16.23 -47.51
N PRO A 147 -9.64 -15.86 -46.49
CA PRO A 147 -10.04 -15.53 -45.14
C PRO A 147 -9.77 -14.04 -44.86
N ALA A 148 -10.72 -13.32 -44.26
CA ALA A 148 -10.36 -12.09 -43.57
C ALA A 148 -9.45 -12.46 -42.38
N PRO A 149 -8.37 -11.72 -42.10
CA PRO A 149 -7.59 -11.98 -40.90
C PRO A 149 -8.49 -11.79 -39.69
N GLU A 150 -8.53 -12.77 -38.79
CA GLU A 150 -9.05 -12.59 -37.43
C GLU A 150 -8.12 -11.66 -36.65
N SER A 151 -8.09 -10.39 -37.04
CA SER A 151 -7.82 -9.33 -36.10
C SER A 151 -8.97 -9.35 -35.11
N LYS A 152 -8.75 -10.04 -33.99
CA LYS A 152 -9.42 -9.72 -32.73
C LYS A 152 -8.96 -8.33 -32.31
N SER A 153 -9.42 -7.33 -33.05
CA SER A 153 -9.54 -5.98 -32.54
C SER A 153 -10.57 -6.08 -31.44
N THR A 154 -10.10 -6.38 -30.24
CA THR A 154 -10.70 -5.77 -29.05
C THR A 154 -10.92 -4.32 -29.42
N THR A 155 -12.16 -3.85 -29.36
CA THR A 155 -12.46 -2.43 -29.51
C THR A 155 -11.75 -1.75 -28.36
N GLU A 156 -10.54 -1.23 -28.61
CA GLU A 156 -9.91 -0.29 -27.70
C GLU A 156 -10.83 0.94 -27.68
N PRO A 157 -11.46 1.27 -26.54
CA PRO A 157 -12.20 2.51 -26.46
C PRO A 157 -11.18 3.65 -26.63
N ASP A 158 -11.57 4.70 -27.37
CA ASP A 158 -10.74 5.87 -27.67
C ASP A 158 -10.60 6.78 -26.42
N VAL A 159 -10.00 6.22 -25.37
CA VAL A 159 -9.83 6.85 -24.06
C VAL A 159 -8.43 7.40 -23.99
N SER A 160 -8.34 8.71 -23.78
CA SER A 160 -7.05 9.38 -23.60
C SER A 160 -6.27 8.76 -22.42
N PRO A 161 -4.97 8.44 -22.58
CA PRO A 161 -4.21 7.81 -21.51
C PRO A 161 -4.09 8.76 -20.32
N GLN A 162 -4.36 8.25 -19.11
CA GLN A 162 -4.31 9.04 -17.87
C GLN A 162 -3.25 8.47 -16.92
N VAL A 163 -2.38 9.35 -16.43
CA VAL A 163 -1.29 8.98 -15.52
C VAL A 163 -1.52 9.60 -14.15
N PHE A 164 -1.37 8.78 -13.10
CA PHE A 164 -1.43 9.21 -11.71
C PHE A 164 -0.08 8.93 -11.03
N ALA A 165 0.38 9.86 -10.20
CA ALA A 165 1.63 9.73 -9.47
C ALA A 165 1.44 10.06 -7.97
N LEU A 166 2.06 9.27 -7.10
CA LEU A 166 2.17 9.54 -5.67
C LEU A 166 3.63 9.44 -5.24
N ILE A 167 4.15 10.49 -4.62
CA ILE A 167 5.53 10.57 -4.14
C ILE A 167 5.54 10.34 -2.63
N VAL A 168 6.42 9.46 -2.15
CA VAL A 168 6.70 9.27 -0.72
C VAL A 168 8.08 9.86 -0.42
N MET A 169 8.15 10.87 0.45
CA MET A 169 9.41 11.50 0.88
C MET A 169 9.52 11.53 2.42
N GLY A 170 10.75 11.44 2.92
CA GLY A 170 11.08 11.54 4.34
C GLY A 170 11.41 12.97 4.77
N THR A 171 11.76 13.14 6.05
CA THR A 171 12.57 14.30 6.49
C THR A 171 14.03 14.16 6.07
N ASP A 172 14.49 12.92 6.00
CA ASP A 172 15.87 12.49 5.73
C ASP A 172 15.84 11.42 4.62
N ASP A 173 16.96 11.22 3.94
CA ASP A 173 17.07 10.21 2.89
C ASP A 173 16.89 8.79 3.44
N PHE A 174 16.09 7.98 2.74
CA PHE A 174 15.85 6.59 3.12
C PHE A 174 17.05 5.70 2.76
N PRO A 175 17.59 4.89 3.68
CA PRO A 175 18.64 3.93 3.38
C PRO A 175 18.10 2.81 2.49
N TRP A 176 18.86 2.45 1.45
CA TRP A 176 18.42 1.51 0.41
C TRP A 176 17.94 0.15 0.94
N PRO A 177 18.63 -0.54 1.88
CA PRO A 177 18.16 -1.84 2.36
C PRO A 177 16.76 -1.78 3.00
N ARG A 178 16.43 -0.70 3.72
CA ARG A 178 15.09 -0.48 4.29
C ARG A 178 14.04 -0.21 3.22
N VAL A 179 14.39 0.52 2.16
CA VAL A 179 13.52 0.74 1.00
C VAL A 179 13.24 -0.57 0.29
N ASN A 180 14.28 -1.33 -0.04
CA ASN A 180 14.19 -2.62 -0.71
C ASN A 180 13.27 -3.60 0.07
N GLN A 181 13.54 -3.79 1.36
CA GLN A 181 12.70 -4.60 2.25
C GLN A 181 11.25 -4.11 2.30
N THR A 182 11.04 -2.79 2.33
CA THR A 182 9.69 -2.20 2.36
C THR A 182 8.92 -2.48 1.07
N LEU A 183 9.54 -2.30 -0.10
CA LEU A 183 8.91 -2.51 -1.41
C LEU A 183 8.56 -3.98 -1.63
N GLN A 184 9.52 -4.88 -1.38
CA GLN A 184 9.27 -6.34 -1.44
C GLN A 184 8.17 -6.75 -0.45
N GLY A 185 8.20 -6.24 0.78
CA GLY A 185 7.20 -6.52 1.81
C GLY A 185 5.80 -5.94 1.54
N VAL A 186 5.62 -5.14 0.49
CA VAL A 186 4.30 -4.69 -0.02
C VAL A 186 3.80 -5.58 -1.17
N GLY A 187 4.62 -6.50 -1.66
CA GLY A 187 4.30 -7.39 -2.78
C GLY A 187 4.59 -6.75 -4.14
N LEU A 188 5.61 -5.89 -4.21
CA LEU A 188 6.20 -5.38 -5.44
C LEU A 188 7.42 -6.24 -5.82
N VAL A 189 7.62 -6.46 -7.12
CA VAL A 189 8.70 -7.30 -7.66
C VAL A 189 9.63 -6.42 -8.50
N PRO A 190 10.97 -6.54 -8.39
CA PRO A 190 11.89 -5.82 -9.26
C PRO A 190 11.74 -6.27 -10.73
N ASN A 191 11.91 -5.33 -11.65
CA ASN A 191 12.02 -5.55 -13.10
C ASN A 191 13.48 -5.31 -13.55
N GLU A 192 13.87 -5.87 -14.70
CA GLU A 192 15.16 -5.74 -15.38
C GLU A 192 15.61 -4.27 -15.55
N LYS A 193 14.66 -3.34 -15.62
CA LYS A 193 14.90 -1.88 -15.70
C LYS A 193 15.34 -1.26 -14.36
N GLY A 194 15.56 -2.04 -13.30
CA GLY A 194 15.93 -1.54 -11.97
C GLY A 194 14.81 -0.78 -11.26
N ILE A 195 13.55 -1.01 -11.61
CA ILE A 195 12.36 -0.44 -10.94
C ILE A 195 11.52 -1.56 -10.31
N PHE A 196 10.66 -1.21 -9.37
CA PHE A 196 9.70 -2.16 -8.78
C PHE A 196 8.36 -2.06 -9.50
N VAL A 197 7.70 -3.19 -9.69
CA VAL A 197 6.38 -3.25 -10.35
C VAL A 197 5.42 -4.13 -9.56
N LYS A 198 4.16 -3.71 -9.52
CA LYS A 198 3.04 -4.56 -9.14
C LYS A 198 2.58 -5.29 -10.39
N LYS A 199 2.54 -6.62 -10.32
CA LYS A 199 1.98 -7.46 -11.37
C LYS A 199 0.56 -7.92 -11.00
N ASP A 200 -0.30 -7.99 -11.99
CA ASP A 200 -1.61 -8.65 -11.95
C ASP A 200 -1.43 -10.19 -11.96
N THR A 201 -2.51 -10.92 -11.70
CA THR A 201 -2.67 -12.37 -11.83
C THR A 201 -2.18 -12.92 -13.18
N LEU A 202 -2.32 -12.15 -14.25
CA LEU A 202 -1.84 -12.49 -15.60
C LEU A 202 -0.36 -12.12 -15.85
N GLY A 203 0.33 -11.57 -14.86
CA GLY A 203 1.74 -11.14 -14.95
C GLY A 203 1.97 -9.72 -15.51
N ASN A 204 0.92 -9.05 -15.97
CA ASN A 204 0.97 -7.69 -16.53
C ASN A 204 1.31 -6.64 -15.46
N GLU A 205 2.10 -5.63 -15.82
CA GLU A 205 2.46 -4.54 -14.90
C GLU A 205 1.31 -3.54 -14.77
N ILE A 206 0.79 -3.35 -13.55
CA ILE A 206 -0.32 -2.42 -13.29
C ILE A 206 0.10 -1.13 -12.58
N ILE A 207 1.13 -1.20 -11.73
CA ILE A 207 1.67 -0.03 -10.99
C ILE A 207 3.19 -0.13 -11.01
N ARG A 208 3.87 0.97 -11.33
CA ARG A 208 5.34 1.08 -11.36
C ARG A 208 5.81 1.91 -10.17
N VAL A 209 6.99 1.59 -9.66
CA VAL A 209 7.58 2.24 -8.48
C VAL A 209 9.06 2.49 -8.73
N ALA A 210 9.43 3.77 -8.75
CA ALA A 210 10.74 4.28 -9.13
C ALA A 210 11.40 5.06 -7.97
N SER A 211 12.71 5.25 -8.05
CA SER A 211 13.42 6.18 -7.16
C SER A 211 13.07 7.63 -7.54
N LEU A 212 13.02 8.52 -6.55
CA LEU A 212 12.91 9.96 -6.80
C LEU A 212 14.25 10.58 -7.26
N LEU A 213 15.37 9.89 -7.02
CA LEU A 213 16.70 10.30 -7.44
C LEU A 213 16.98 9.82 -8.87
N GLU A 214 17.51 10.69 -9.73
CA GLU A 214 17.94 10.33 -11.08
C GLU A 214 19.04 9.23 -11.04
N PRO A 215 18.97 8.19 -11.90
CA PRO A 215 18.15 8.05 -13.09
C PRO A 215 16.74 7.44 -12.86
N GLY A 216 16.27 7.34 -11.61
CA GLY A 216 14.96 6.79 -11.26
C GLY A 216 14.96 5.28 -10.97
N THR A 217 16.12 4.62 -11.05
CA THR A 217 16.29 3.20 -10.76
C THR A 217 16.81 2.95 -9.34
N PHE A 218 16.77 1.70 -8.91
CA PHE A 218 17.29 1.21 -7.65
C PHE A 218 18.44 0.21 -7.87
N PRO A 219 19.45 0.15 -6.98
CA PRO A 219 20.55 -0.80 -7.08
C PRO A 219 20.13 -2.20 -6.59
N ILE A 220 19.40 -2.93 -7.44
CA ILE A 220 18.83 -4.26 -7.12
C ILE A 220 19.94 -5.29 -6.82
N ASP A 221 21.09 -5.18 -7.49
CA ASP A 221 22.23 -6.10 -7.34
C ASP A 221 22.93 -6.00 -5.98
N GLU A 222 22.79 -4.86 -5.28
CA GLU A 222 23.42 -4.59 -3.98
C GLU A 222 22.37 -4.35 -2.88
N PRO A 223 21.55 -5.35 -2.52
CA PRO A 223 20.36 -5.17 -1.67
C PRO A 223 20.66 -4.77 -0.22
N THR A 224 21.92 -4.91 0.23
CA THR A 224 22.37 -4.69 1.62
C THR A 224 23.36 -3.52 1.74
N ASN A 225 23.62 -2.77 0.65
CA ASN A 225 24.58 -1.66 0.70
C ASN A 225 23.95 -0.37 1.24
N ASP A 226 24.31 0.00 2.48
CA ASP A 226 23.86 1.21 3.19
C ASP A 226 24.43 2.53 2.62
N ALA A 227 25.43 2.47 1.72
CA ALA A 227 25.94 3.67 1.04
C ALA A 227 24.89 4.27 0.09
N HIS A 228 23.98 3.45 -0.45
CA HIS A 228 22.89 3.89 -1.29
C HIS A 228 21.73 4.44 -0.45
N LYS A 229 21.27 5.64 -0.83
CA LYS A 229 20.13 6.31 -0.20
C LYS A 229 19.25 6.95 -1.27
N THR A 230 17.98 7.15 -0.95
CA THR A 230 17.04 7.85 -1.83
C THR A 230 16.18 8.84 -1.04
N ALA A 231 16.07 10.06 -1.54
CA ALA A 231 15.25 11.12 -0.94
C ALA A 231 13.74 10.79 -0.97
N GLY A 232 13.33 9.87 -1.84
CA GLY A 232 11.94 9.46 -1.95
C GLY A 232 11.70 8.37 -2.99
N ILE A 233 10.43 7.97 -3.08
CA ILE A 233 9.95 6.91 -3.96
C ILE A 233 8.73 7.44 -4.70
N VAL A 234 8.63 7.19 -6.01
CA VAL A 234 7.49 7.59 -6.84
C VAL A 234 6.71 6.35 -7.24
N LEU A 235 5.44 6.26 -6.88
CA LEU A 235 4.48 5.30 -7.41
C LEU A 235 3.77 5.93 -8.62
N ILE A 236 3.66 5.19 -9.71
CA ILE A 236 3.08 5.63 -10.98
C ILE A 236 2.05 4.58 -11.43
N LEU A 237 0.86 5.05 -11.80
CA LEU A 237 -0.22 4.28 -12.41
C LEU A 237 -0.56 4.88 -13.77
N GLU A 238 -0.50 4.07 -14.81
CA GLU A 238 -0.90 4.41 -16.18
C GLU A 238 -2.24 3.72 -16.48
N LEU A 239 -3.22 4.48 -16.97
CA LEU A 239 -4.49 3.97 -17.50
C LEU A 239 -4.54 4.18 -19.03
N PRO A 240 -5.10 3.24 -19.81
CA PRO A 240 -5.79 2.02 -19.36
C PRO A 240 -4.82 0.94 -18.84
N SER A 241 -5.31 0.10 -17.93
CA SER A 241 -4.57 -1.01 -17.31
C SER A 241 -5.36 -2.32 -17.44
N THR A 242 -4.74 -3.47 -17.19
CA THR A 242 -5.41 -4.78 -17.34
C THR A 242 -6.44 -5.06 -16.24
N VAL A 243 -6.43 -4.25 -15.18
CA VAL A 243 -7.36 -4.28 -14.07
C VAL A 243 -8.11 -2.94 -14.02
N LYS A 244 -9.40 -2.98 -13.64
CA LYS A 244 -10.31 -1.83 -13.58
C LYS A 244 -9.71 -0.64 -12.84
N ALA A 245 -9.85 0.56 -13.40
CA ALA A 245 -9.22 1.77 -12.90
C ALA A 245 -9.49 2.05 -11.41
N PRO A 246 -10.73 1.93 -10.88
CA PRO A 246 -11.00 2.15 -9.45
C PRO A 246 -10.29 1.16 -8.52
N ALA A 247 -10.09 -0.08 -8.97
CA ALA A 247 -9.43 -1.12 -8.19
C ALA A 247 -7.91 -0.88 -8.12
N VAL A 248 -7.27 -0.60 -9.26
CA VAL A 248 -5.83 -0.31 -9.30
C VAL A 248 -5.52 1.01 -8.58
N MET A 249 -6.40 2.00 -8.68
CA MET A 249 -6.29 3.25 -7.92
C MET A 249 -6.34 3.00 -6.40
N HIS A 250 -7.26 2.15 -5.94
CA HIS A 250 -7.33 1.77 -4.53
C HIS A 250 -6.04 1.09 -4.05
N ASP A 251 -5.53 0.12 -4.84
CA ASP A 251 -4.28 -0.59 -4.54
C ASP A 251 -3.08 0.35 -4.52
N MET A 252 -2.97 1.28 -5.48
CA MET A 252 -1.91 2.31 -5.51
C MET A 252 -1.91 3.15 -4.22
N ILE A 253 -3.08 3.64 -3.79
CA ILE A 253 -3.21 4.45 -2.57
C ILE A 253 -2.87 3.62 -1.33
N MET A 254 -3.32 2.37 -1.25
CA MET A 254 -3.03 1.48 -0.12
C MET A 254 -1.54 1.10 -0.06
N MET A 255 -0.88 0.87 -1.20
CA MET A 255 0.56 0.64 -1.25
C MET A 255 1.34 1.89 -0.86
N ALA A 256 0.99 3.07 -1.37
CA ALA A 256 1.64 4.34 -1.00
C ALA A 256 1.57 4.58 0.52
N ARG A 257 0.41 4.37 1.16
CA ARG A 257 0.24 4.44 2.62
C ARG A 257 1.09 3.42 3.38
N LYS A 258 1.14 2.16 2.93
CA LYS A 258 1.97 1.12 3.57
C LYS A 258 3.46 1.43 3.49
N ILE A 259 3.92 1.94 2.34
CA ILE A 259 5.32 2.37 2.12
C ILE A 259 5.64 3.57 3.02
N SER A 260 4.79 4.59 3.06
CA SER A 260 5.03 5.79 3.87
C SER A 260 5.07 5.48 5.36
N GLN A 261 4.19 4.60 5.86
CA GLN A 261 4.20 4.16 7.26
C GLN A 261 5.50 3.41 7.62
N ARG A 262 5.98 2.50 6.76
CA ARG A 262 7.20 1.72 7.01
C ARG A 262 8.50 2.52 6.89
N LEU A 263 8.52 3.52 6.01
CA LEU A 263 9.66 4.43 5.83
C LEU A 263 9.57 5.69 6.70
N ASN A 264 8.52 5.84 7.50
CA ASN A 264 8.23 7.06 8.28
C ASN A 264 8.13 8.34 7.42
N GLY A 265 7.77 8.18 6.14
CA GLY A 265 7.59 9.24 5.16
C GLY A 265 6.17 9.81 5.09
N ARG A 266 6.01 10.86 4.28
CA ARG A 266 4.73 11.51 3.97
C ARG A 266 4.40 11.37 2.48
N LEU A 267 3.11 11.39 2.13
CA LEU A 267 2.65 11.35 0.74
C LEU A 267 2.57 12.76 0.17
N TYR A 268 3.00 12.90 -1.08
CA TYR A 268 2.98 14.12 -1.85
C TYR A 268 2.46 13.86 -3.26
N ASP A 269 1.81 14.88 -3.83
CA ASP A 269 1.39 14.94 -5.23
C ASP A 269 2.62 15.11 -6.16
N GLN A 270 2.43 14.94 -7.47
CA GLN A 270 3.41 15.31 -8.51
C GLN A 270 3.96 16.73 -8.33
N SER A 271 3.14 17.67 -7.85
CA SER A 271 3.52 19.06 -7.56
C SER A 271 4.29 19.24 -6.24
N ARG A 272 4.62 18.14 -5.54
CA ARG A 272 5.20 18.11 -4.19
C ARG A 272 4.36 18.78 -3.10
N HIS A 273 3.04 18.88 -3.30
CA HIS A 273 2.10 19.28 -2.25
C HIS A 273 1.77 18.08 -1.35
N LEU A 274 1.68 18.30 -0.03
CA LEU A 274 1.31 17.26 0.93
C LEU A 274 -0.12 16.77 0.67
N ILE A 275 -0.27 15.48 0.39
CA ILE A 275 -1.55 14.83 0.08
C ILE A 275 -2.46 14.79 1.32
N LYS A 276 -3.71 15.19 1.14
CA LYS A 276 -4.81 15.04 2.10
C LYS A 276 -5.77 13.93 1.68
N GLU A 277 -6.66 13.53 2.58
CA GLU A 277 -7.69 12.53 2.25
C GLU A 277 -8.67 13.01 1.16
N SER A 278 -8.93 14.32 1.09
CA SER A 278 -9.70 14.93 -0.01
C SER A 278 -9.09 14.64 -1.38
N ASP A 279 -7.76 14.66 -1.44
CA ASP A 279 -7.01 14.58 -2.70
C ASP A 279 -6.94 13.11 -3.14
N LEU A 280 -6.73 12.20 -2.17
CA LEU A 280 -6.88 10.75 -2.38
C LEU A 280 -8.30 10.35 -2.78
N GLN A 281 -9.33 11.01 -2.27
CA GLN A 281 -10.70 10.77 -2.70
C GLN A 281 -10.94 11.26 -4.13
N ALA A 282 -10.48 12.47 -4.47
CA ALA A 282 -10.56 12.99 -5.83
C ALA A 282 -9.85 12.07 -6.85
N MET A 283 -8.73 11.42 -6.48
CA MET A 283 -8.08 10.41 -7.31
C MET A 283 -8.95 9.15 -7.53
N ARG A 284 -9.67 8.68 -6.50
CA ARG A 284 -10.63 7.56 -6.63
C ARG A 284 -11.80 7.94 -7.53
N ASP A 285 -12.36 9.12 -7.33
CA ASP A 285 -13.49 9.65 -8.10
C ASP A 285 -13.10 9.84 -9.58
N ALA A 286 -11.88 10.33 -9.84
CA ALA A 286 -11.31 10.43 -11.19
C ALA A 286 -11.16 9.05 -11.87
N ALA A 287 -10.70 8.02 -11.13
CA ALA A 287 -10.59 6.66 -11.67
C ALA A 287 -11.97 6.04 -11.98
N VAL A 288 -13.01 6.36 -11.21
CA VAL A 288 -14.40 5.96 -11.49
C VAL A 288 -14.97 6.70 -12.71
N ALA A 289 -14.68 8.00 -12.83
CA ALA A 289 -15.06 8.79 -14.01
C ALA A 289 -14.38 8.26 -15.28
N TYR A 290 -13.09 7.92 -15.20
CA TYR A 290 -12.34 7.32 -16.30
C TYR A 290 -12.98 6.01 -16.79
N GLU A 291 -13.23 5.07 -15.88
CA GLU A 291 -13.90 3.79 -16.19
C GLU A 291 -15.29 4.04 -16.81
N SER A 292 -16.03 5.03 -16.31
CA SER A 292 -17.38 5.38 -16.83
C SER A 292 -17.35 6.03 -18.21
N SER A 293 -16.22 6.61 -18.63
CA SER A 293 -16.00 7.15 -19.98
C SER A 293 -15.39 6.15 -20.96
N ALA A 294 -14.98 4.97 -20.47
CA ALA A 294 -14.35 3.91 -21.25
C ALA A 294 -15.33 2.80 -21.70
N VAL A 295 -16.61 2.91 -21.31
CA VAL A 295 -17.71 1.97 -21.59
C VAL A 295 -18.71 2.57 -22.57
#